data_AF-R7LQC6-F1
#
_entry.id   AF-R7LQC6-F1
#
_cell.length_a   1.000
_cell.length_b   1.000
_cell.length_c   1.000
_cell.angle_alpha   90.00
_cell.angle_beta   90.00
_cell.angle_gamma   90.00
#
_symmetry.space_group_name_H-M   'P 1'
#
loop_
_entity.id
_entity.type
_entity.pdbx_description
1 polymer ?
#
loop_
_entity_poly.entity_id
_entity_poly.type
_entity_poly.pdbx_seq_one_letter_code
_entity_poly.pdbx_strand_id
1 'polypeptide(L)'
;MKTEEIYFNATLRYSCIMKNDGFLIVKIQEGKIVDISGLFTNDLIASKKNGDAIVLTFYSMDSTLWTYSEEVSVEIGDDAKKTLPLKVEKMIDVYLDGIKKKTLFQIETNYKILDEKEKERCNESIQRLLTG
;
A
#
# COMPACT_ATOMS: atom_id res chain seq x y z
N MET A 1 -20.49 4.30 -15.24
CA MET A 1 -19.70 5.19 -14.36
C MET A 1 -18.25 5.14 -14.83
N LYS A 2 -17.53 6.27 -14.84
CA LYS A 2 -16.13 6.30 -15.31
C LYS A 2 -15.20 5.97 -14.14
N THR A 3 -14.58 4.81 -14.20
CA THR A 3 -13.52 4.37 -13.29
C THR A 3 -12.18 4.53 -13.98
N GLU A 4 -11.20 5.08 -13.27
CA GLU A 4 -9.82 5.21 -13.72
C GLU A 4 -8.92 4.44 -12.76
N GLU A 5 -7.97 3.69 -13.29
CA GLU A 5 -6.95 3.00 -12.50
C GLU A 5 -5.59 3.61 -12.81
N ILE A 6 -4.88 4.02 -11.75
CA ILE A 6 -3.54 4.58 -11.85
C ILE A 6 -2.58 3.64 -11.15
N TYR A 7 -1.52 3.27 -11.86
CA TYR A 7 -0.51 2.35 -11.40
C TYR A 7 0.75 3.15 -11.09
N PHE A 8 1.34 2.90 -9.93
CA PHE A 8 2.56 3.55 -9.50
C PHE A 8 3.57 2.50 -9.08
N ASN A 9 4.83 2.70 -9.48
CA ASN A 9 5.92 2.14 -8.72
C ASN A 9 5.94 2.84 -7.35
N ALA A 10 6.17 2.09 -6.29
CA ALA A 10 6.16 2.60 -4.93
C ALA A 10 7.26 1.97 -4.09
N THR A 11 7.65 2.70 -3.05
CA THR A 11 8.58 2.22 -2.02
C THR A 11 7.88 2.26 -0.67
N LEU A 12 8.07 1.20 0.10
CA LEU A 12 7.76 1.12 1.51
C LEU A 12 9.05 1.16 2.33
N ARG A 13 9.09 1.98 3.38
CA ARG A 13 10.23 2.11 4.28
C ARG A 13 9.80 1.98 5.73
N TYR A 14 10.60 1.24 6.47
CA TYR A 14 10.55 1.16 7.92
C TYR A 14 11.93 1.56 8.44
N SER A 15 12.03 2.73 9.10
CA SER A 15 13.35 3.21 9.54
C SER A 15 14.00 2.17 10.46
N CYS A 16 15.22 1.75 10.10
CA CYS A 16 16.07 0.73 10.73
C CYS A 16 15.99 -0.72 10.21
N ILE A 17 15.11 -1.11 9.26
CA ILE A 17 14.92 -2.55 8.98
C ILE A 17 14.78 -2.90 7.48
N MET A 18 13.99 -2.18 6.68
CA MET A 18 13.69 -2.64 5.32
C MET A 18 13.21 -1.53 4.38
N LYS A 19 13.72 -1.54 3.15
CA LYS A 19 13.16 -0.81 2.00
C LYS A 19 12.62 -1.86 1.04
N ASN A 20 11.31 -1.97 0.92
CA ASN A 20 10.69 -2.84 -0.07
C ASN A 20 10.22 -1.98 -1.25
N ASP A 21 10.68 -2.33 -2.45
CA ASP A 21 10.18 -1.76 -3.69
C ASP A 21 9.01 -2.62 -4.19
N GLY A 22 8.01 -1.96 -4.75
CA GLY A 22 6.76 -2.58 -5.11
C GLY A 22 5.91 -1.67 -5.99
N PHE A 23 4.60 -1.87 -5.94
CA PHE A 23 3.66 -1.05 -6.68
C PHE A 23 2.39 -0.78 -5.88
N LEU A 24 1.71 0.30 -6.25
CA LEU A 24 0.34 0.61 -5.84
C LEU A 24 -0.55 0.75 -7.07
N ILE A 25 -1.77 0.23 -6.94
CA ILE A 25 -2.89 0.42 -7.86
C ILE A 25 -3.90 1.29 -7.13
N VAL A 26 -4.20 2.44 -7.71
CA VAL A 26 -5.15 3.41 -7.16
C VAL A 26 -6.36 3.47 -8.07
N LYS A 27 -7.53 3.10 -7.54
CA LYS A 27 -8.79 3.17 -8.27
C LYS A 27 -9.53 4.44 -7.92
N ILE A 28 -9.95 5.16 -8.96
CA ILE A 28 -10.60 6.45 -8.86
C ILE A 28 -11.96 6.37 -9.54
N GLN A 29 -13.01 6.77 -8.83
CA GLN A 29 -14.36 6.84 -9.35
C GLN A 29 -14.90 8.25 -9.12
N GLU A 30 -15.39 8.90 -10.18
CA GLU A 30 -15.95 10.26 -10.10
C GLU A 30 -15.00 11.29 -9.47
N GLY A 31 -13.68 11.07 -9.62
CA GLY A 31 -12.66 11.95 -9.07
C GLY A 31 -12.30 11.70 -7.61
N LYS A 32 -12.87 10.67 -6.96
CA LYS A 32 -12.48 10.24 -5.61
C LYS A 32 -11.71 8.93 -5.66
N ILE A 33 -10.71 8.77 -4.79
CA ILE A 33 -10.10 7.45 -4.60
C ILE A 33 -11.16 6.56 -3.94
N VAL A 34 -11.33 5.34 -4.46
CA VAL A 34 -12.27 4.36 -3.90
C VAL A 34 -11.57 3.11 -3.40
N ASP A 35 -10.37 2.84 -3.91
CA ASP A 35 -9.53 1.72 -3.50
C ASP A 35 -8.05 2.03 -3.76
N ILE A 36 -7.19 1.56 -2.85
CA ILE A 36 -5.75 1.48 -3.00
C ILE A 36 -5.35 0.06 -2.63
N SER A 37 -4.68 -0.62 -3.55
CA SER A 37 -4.09 -1.94 -3.32
C SER A 37 -2.66 -1.96 -3.81
N GLY A 38 -1.83 -2.87 -3.32
CA GLY A 38 -0.45 -2.96 -3.77
C GLY A 38 0.31 -4.10 -3.13
N LEU A 39 1.48 -4.38 -3.70
CA LEU A 39 2.34 -5.47 -3.27
C LEU A 39 3.79 -4.98 -3.20
N PHE A 40 4.47 -5.32 -2.11
CA PHE A 40 5.86 -4.97 -1.82
C PHE A 40 6.64 -6.23 -1.48
N THR A 41 7.34 -6.79 -2.47
CA THR A 41 7.97 -8.13 -2.39
C THR A 41 6.94 -9.23 -2.08
N ASN A 42 6.59 -9.43 -0.81
CA ASN A 42 5.55 -10.37 -0.35
C ASN A 42 4.48 -9.71 0.53
N ASP A 43 4.64 -8.42 0.85
CA ASP A 43 3.77 -7.71 1.78
C ASP A 43 2.64 -7.00 1.05
N LEU A 44 1.43 -7.11 1.57
CA LEU A 44 0.22 -6.59 0.95
C LEU A 44 -0.11 -5.21 1.52
N ILE A 45 -0.54 -4.32 0.64
CA ILE A 45 -1.28 -3.11 1.01
C ILE A 45 -2.70 -3.22 0.48
N ALA A 46 -3.65 -2.93 1.35
CA ALA A 46 -5.05 -2.83 0.97
C ALA A 46 -5.70 -1.66 1.71
N SER A 47 -6.72 -1.09 1.07
CA SER A 47 -7.48 0.00 1.63
C SER A 47 -8.87 -0.46 2.04
N LYS A 48 -9.42 0.19 3.06
CA LYS A 48 -10.83 0.08 3.43
C LYS A 48 -11.42 1.47 3.61
N LYS A 49 -12.68 1.65 3.25
CA LYS A 49 -13.39 2.90 3.53
C LYS A 49 -13.78 2.96 5.01
N ASN A 50 -13.61 4.13 5.61
CA ASN A 50 -14.06 4.46 6.94
C ASN A 50 -14.76 5.82 6.91
N GLY A 51 -16.08 5.83 6.67
CA GLY A 51 -16.81 7.06 6.37
C GLY A 51 -16.28 7.69 5.07
N ASP A 52 -15.90 8.97 5.16
CA ASP A 52 -15.28 9.71 4.06
C ASP A 52 -13.77 9.46 3.94
N ALA A 53 -13.14 8.82 4.93
CA ALA A 53 -11.71 8.53 4.90
C ALA A 53 -11.40 7.17 4.28
N ILE A 54 -10.17 7.02 3.79
CA ILE A 54 -9.62 5.74 3.38
C ILE A 54 -8.59 5.33 4.43
N VAL A 55 -8.71 4.12 4.96
CA VAL A 55 -7.71 3.54 5.84
C VAL A 55 -6.85 2.62 5.00
N LEU A 56 -5.58 2.98 4.85
CA LEU A 56 -4.56 2.18 4.18
C LEU A 56 -3.91 1.26 5.21
N THR A 57 -4.06 -0.05 5.02
CA THR A 57 -3.53 -1.07 5.90
C THR A 57 -2.41 -1.85 5.21
N PHE A 58 -1.28 -1.96 5.90
CA PHE A 58 -0.13 -2.75 5.52
C PHE A 58 -0.14 -4.08 6.27
N TYR A 59 0.02 -5.15 5.51
CA TYR A 59 0.03 -6.52 5.98
C TYR A 59 1.35 -7.19 5.64
N SER A 60 2.05 -7.71 6.65
CA SER A 60 3.24 -8.52 6.44
C SER A 60 2.84 -9.98 6.21
N MET A 61 3.49 -10.66 5.27
CA MET A 61 3.30 -12.10 5.10
C MET A 61 4.18 -12.88 6.08
N ASP A 62 3.58 -13.69 6.95
CA ASP A 62 4.32 -14.73 7.69
C ASP A 62 4.50 -15.94 6.77
N SER A 63 5.71 -16.10 6.21
CA SER A 63 6.04 -17.22 5.32
C SER A 63 5.98 -18.60 5.99
N THR A 64 6.01 -18.65 7.32
CA THR A 64 5.92 -19.91 8.09
C THR A 64 4.49 -20.40 8.13
N LEU A 65 3.55 -19.48 8.34
CA LEU A 65 2.12 -19.76 8.50
C LEU A 65 1.33 -19.55 7.21
N TRP A 66 1.94 -18.95 6.18
CA TRP A 66 1.28 -18.51 4.95
C TRP A 66 0.07 -17.61 5.22
N THR A 67 0.18 -16.76 6.24
CA THR A 67 -0.89 -15.84 6.66
C THR A 67 -0.38 -14.41 6.72
N TYR A 68 -1.30 -13.47 6.43
CA TYR A 68 -1.03 -12.05 6.55
C TYR A 68 -1.37 -11.53 7.96
N SER A 69 -0.45 -10.79 8.58
CA SER A 69 -0.67 -10.05 9.83
C SER A 69 -0.82 -8.56 9.55
N GLU A 70 -1.81 -7.91 10.14
CA GLU A 70 -1.91 -6.45 10.10
C GLU A 70 -0.78 -5.84 10.95
N GLU A 71 0.05 -5.01 10.33
CA GLU A 71 1.17 -4.35 11.00
C GLU A 71 0.88 -2.87 11.22
N VAL A 72 0.36 -2.17 10.20
CA VAL A 72 0.19 -0.72 10.23
C VAL A 72 -1.06 -0.29 9.47
N SER A 73 -1.94 0.46 10.14
CA SER A 73 -3.06 1.15 9.50
C SER A 73 -2.88 2.67 9.57
N VAL A 74 -3.01 3.36 8.44
CA VAL A 74 -2.91 4.82 8.33
C VAL A 74 -4.16 5.37 7.64
N GLU A 75 -4.80 6.37 8.25
CA GLU A 75 -5.93 7.05 7.64
C GLU A 75 -5.43 8.15 6.69
N ILE A 76 -5.96 8.17 5.47
CA ILE A 76 -5.76 9.22 4.47
C ILE A 76 -7.11 9.89 4.19
N GLY A 77 -7.13 11.22 4.16
CA GLY A 77 -8.36 12.01 3.96
C GLY A 77 -8.96 11.86 2.55
N ASP A 78 -10.27 12.14 2.42
CA ASP A 78 -11.10 11.95 1.20
C ASP A 78 -10.57 12.69 -0.06
N ASP A 79 -9.82 13.78 0.12
CA ASP A 79 -9.35 14.64 -0.99
C ASP A 79 -8.13 14.07 -1.73
N ALA A 80 -8.01 12.74 -1.73
CA ALA A 80 -6.79 12.02 -2.07
C ALA A 80 -6.39 12.09 -3.56
N LYS A 81 -7.29 12.53 -4.46
CA LYS A 81 -6.90 12.82 -5.85
C LYS A 81 -5.91 14.00 -5.94
N LYS A 82 -5.97 14.95 -5.01
CA LYS A 82 -4.96 16.02 -4.86
C LYS A 82 -3.68 15.53 -4.19
N THR A 83 -3.73 14.38 -3.52
CA THR A 83 -2.60 13.82 -2.78
C THR A 83 -1.86 12.74 -3.57
N LEU A 84 -2.11 12.59 -4.87
CA LEU A 84 -1.28 11.79 -5.78
C LEU A 84 -0.22 12.70 -6.43
N PRO A 85 1.07 12.32 -6.46
CA PRO A 85 1.66 11.06 -5.95
C PRO A 85 1.53 10.91 -4.42
N LEU A 86 1.17 9.70 -3.98
CA LEU A 86 0.89 9.38 -2.59
C LEU A 86 2.18 9.36 -1.78
N LYS A 87 2.19 10.09 -0.67
CA LYS A 87 3.20 9.99 0.39
C LYS A 87 2.50 9.91 1.74
N VAL A 88 2.65 8.78 2.42
CA VAL A 88 2.04 8.50 3.72
C VAL A 88 3.14 8.23 4.72
N GLU A 89 3.06 8.85 5.89
CA GLU A 89 4.02 8.69 6.96
C GLU A 89 3.31 8.51 8.30
N LYS A 90 3.77 7.57 9.12
CA LYS A 90 3.23 7.35 10.46
C LYS A 90 4.34 6.91 11.41
N MET A 91 4.40 7.54 12.58
CA MET A 91 5.23 7.05 13.67
C MET A 91 4.56 5.84 14.31
N ILE A 92 5.28 4.72 14.38
CA ILE A 92 4.80 3.47 14.97
C ILE A 92 5.84 2.88 15.91
N ASP A 93 5.38 1.97 16.75
CA ASP A 93 6.23 1.25 17.68
C ASP A 93 6.58 -0.13 17.10
N VAL A 94 7.87 -0.47 17.03
CA VAL A 94 8.36 -1.85 16.80
C VAL A 94 9.00 -2.41 18.04
N TYR A 95 8.97 -3.73 18.15
CA TYR A 95 9.84 -4.46 19.06
C TYR A 95 11.03 -5.03 18.28
N LEU A 96 12.24 -4.57 18.59
CA LEU A 96 13.49 -5.11 18.07
C LEU A 96 14.29 -5.68 19.23
N ASP A 97 14.60 -6.97 19.18
CA ASP A 97 15.27 -7.71 20.26
C ASP A 97 14.59 -7.52 21.63
N GLY A 98 13.25 -7.49 21.64
CA GLY A 98 12.44 -7.25 22.83
C GLY A 98 12.37 -5.79 23.29
N ILE A 99 13.05 -4.86 22.62
CA ILE A 99 13.06 -3.43 22.96
C ILE A 99 12.08 -2.68 22.06
N LYS A 100 11.13 -1.99 22.69
CA LYS A 100 10.19 -1.10 22.00
C LYS A 100 10.92 0.15 21.48
N LYS A 101 10.90 0.37 20.17
CA LYS A 101 11.47 1.55 19.50
C LYS A 101 10.42 2.24 18.64
N LYS A 102 10.43 3.57 18.66
CA LYS A 102 9.66 4.38 17.72
C LYS A 102 10.39 4.50 16.40
N THR A 103 9.66 4.34 15.31
CA THR A 103 10.19 4.43 13.95
C THR A 103 9.21 5.13 13.03
N LEU A 104 9.72 5.58 11.89
CA LEU A 104 8.91 6.13 10.83
C LEU A 104 8.58 5.03 9.82
N PHE A 105 7.29 4.75 9.67
CA PHE A 105 6.72 4.00 8.54
C PHE A 105 6.40 4.98 7.43
N GLN A 106 6.85 4.68 6.21
CA GLN A 106 6.61 5.51 5.04
C GLN A 106 6.20 4.66 3.84
N ILE A 107 5.20 5.13 3.10
CA ILE A 107 4.87 4.65 1.75
C ILE A 107 4.92 5.84 0.82
N GLU A 108 5.65 5.71 -0.28
CA GLU A 108 5.82 6.76 -1.27
C GLU A 108 5.66 6.18 -2.68
N THR A 109 4.80 6.77 -3.49
CA THR A 109 4.78 6.49 -4.93
C THR A 109 5.90 7.24 -5.62
N ASN A 110 6.67 6.54 -6.45
CA ASN A 110 7.84 7.09 -7.13
C ASN A 110 7.47 7.66 -8.50
N TYR A 111 7.02 6.80 -9.42
CA TYR A 111 6.62 7.20 -10.77
C TYR A 111 5.39 6.43 -11.22
N LYS A 112 4.61 7.05 -12.12
CA LYS A 112 3.44 6.43 -12.73
C LYS A 112 3.89 5.39 -13.75
N ILE A 113 3.37 4.17 -13.65
CA ILE A 113 3.59 3.10 -14.60
C ILE A 113 2.67 3.35 -15.80
N LEU A 114 3.27 3.52 -16.98
CA LEU A 114 2.56 3.77 -18.24
C LEU A 114 2.55 2.55 -19.16
N ASP A 115 3.53 1.65 -19.03
CA ASP A 115 3.62 0.43 -19.82
C ASP A 115 2.49 -0.55 -19.47
N GLU A 116 1.71 -0.96 -20.47
CA GLU A 116 0.54 -1.82 -20.25
C GLU A 116 0.91 -3.23 -19.77
N LYS A 117 2.04 -3.80 -20.23
CA LYS A 117 2.49 -5.12 -19.77
C LYS A 117 2.89 -5.09 -18.30
N GLU A 118 3.48 -4.00 -17.84
CA GLU A 118 3.78 -3.81 -16.43
C GLU A 118 2.51 -3.67 -15.59
N LYS A 119 1.49 -2.96 -16.06
CA LYS A 119 0.18 -2.88 -15.39
C LYS A 119 -0.52 -4.25 -15.30
N GLU A 120 -0.50 -5.04 -16.38
CA GLU A 120 -1.02 -6.41 -16.38
C GLU A 120 -0.34 -7.27 -15.31
N ARG A 121 0.99 -7.19 -15.20
CA ARG A 121 1.75 -7.91 -14.15
C ARG A 121 1.36 -7.47 -12.73
N CYS A 122 1.12 -6.18 -12.51
CA CYS A 122 0.61 -5.68 -11.23
C CYS A 122 -0.73 -6.33 -10.88
N ASN A 123 -1.67 -6.35 -11.83
CA ASN A 123 -2.99 -6.96 -11.64
C ASN A 123 -2.91 -8.45 -11.37
N GLU A 124 -2.13 -9.20 -12.16
CA GLU A 124 -1.92 -10.63 -11.95
C GLU A 124 -1.35 -10.91 -10.55
N SER A 125 -0.40 -10.10 -10.10
CA SER A 125 0.24 -10.27 -8.79
C SER A 125 -0.76 -10.11 -7.65
N ILE A 126 -1.65 -9.12 -7.73
CA ILE A 126 -2.73 -8.94 -6.74
C ILE A 126 -3.74 -10.08 -6.81
N GLN A 127 -4.17 -10.50 -8.02
CA GLN A 127 -5.15 -11.57 -8.19
C GLN A 127 -4.66 -12.91 -7.61
N ARG A 128 -3.38 -13.25 -7.83
CA ARG A 128 -2.79 -14.48 -7.28
C ARG A 128 -2.87 -14.56 -5.75
N LEU A 129 -2.83 -13.42 -5.06
CA LEU A 129 -2.97 -13.36 -3.60
C LEU A 129 -4.41 -13.54 -3.12
N LEU A 130 -5.40 -13.22 -3.95
CA LEU A 130 -6.82 -13.34 -3.60
C LEU A 130 -7.40 -14.72 -3.92
N THR A 131 -6.76 -15.48 -4.81
CA THR A 131 -7.21 -16.81 -5.25
C THR A 131 -6.38 -17.97 -4.68
N GLY A 132 -5.34 -17.67 -3.90
CA GLY A 132 -4.42 -18.64 -3.29
C GLY A 132 -4.92 -19.20 -1.96
#